data_AF-F7W4W0-F1
#
_entry.id   AF-F7W4W0-F1
#
_cell.length_a   1.000
_cell.length_b   1.000
_cell.length_c   1.000
_cell.angle_alpha   90.00
_cell.angle_beta   90.00
_cell.angle_gamma   90.00
#
_symmetry.space_group_name_H-M   'P 1'
#
loop_
_entity.id
_entity.type
_entity.pdbx_description
1 polymer ?
#
loop_
_entity_poly.entity_id
_entity_poly.type
_entity_poly.pdbx_seq_one_letter_code
_entity_poly.pdbx_strand_id
1 'polypeptide(L)'
;MDSEVYTRLIFDDDKLTRSRLYIWTISCLNKFVASLDDTQKQWKFFREARIDPVWCTEEATDWEMFEHAQILLKEGERSRQGLEDIQAEFGAKIGMVQTLRDGLFNASALIESRSSTRLGQNVQLLTYISIFYLPLGFCVAPWAVPNINDNKTRIPFITTTSLVCLITFTVVFNLNNIANALGKTYFSRRQRLVDEMKDDPNSEWHERRQWFEEFPPNSDRKTHSE
;
A
#
# COMPACT_ATOMS: atom_id res chain seq x y z
N MET A 1 -0.53 -28.20 12.63
CA MET A 1 -1.48 -27.07 12.58
C MET A 1 -2.27 -27.19 11.28
N ASP A 2 -3.58 -26.98 11.35
CA ASP A 2 -4.48 -27.12 10.19
C ASP A 2 -4.32 -25.94 9.21
N SER A 3 -4.30 -26.22 7.90
CA SER A 3 -3.96 -25.27 6.83
C SER A 3 -4.98 -24.14 6.71
N GLU A 4 -6.25 -24.43 6.97
CA GLU A 4 -7.32 -23.43 6.92
C GLU A 4 -7.19 -22.39 8.04
N VAL A 5 -6.74 -22.81 9.23
CA VAL A 5 -6.52 -21.90 10.37
C VAL A 5 -5.37 -20.94 10.07
N TYR A 6 -4.30 -21.43 9.45
CA TYR A 6 -3.16 -20.62 9.04
C TYR A 6 -3.53 -19.64 7.93
N THR A 7 -4.27 -20.09 6.92
CA THR A 7 -4.73 -19.25 5.80
C THR A 7 -5.67 -18.17 6.30
N ARG A 8 -6.59 -18.50 7.22
CA ARG A 8 -7.41 -17.49 7.89
C ARG A 8 -6.51 -16.48 8.58
N LEU A 9 -5.47 -16.88 9.31
CA LEU A 9 -4.58 -15.97 10.06
C LEU A 9 -3.92 -14.87 9.22
N ILE A 10 -3.68 -15.13 7.92
CA ILE A 10 -2.99 -14.22 7.00
C ILE A 10 -3.91 -13.10 6.50
N PHE A 11 -5.23 -13.26 6.63
CA PHE A 11 -6.20 -12.29 6.11
C PHE A 11 -7.01 -11.66 7.24
N ASP A 12 -7.34 -10.38 7.05
CA ASP A 12 -8.21 -9.64 7.96
C ASP A 12 -9.66 -9.78 7.54
N ASP A 13 -10.58 -9.55 8.49
CA ASP A 13 -12.01 -9.43 8.17
C ASP A 13 -12.32 -8.03 7.59
N ASP A 14 -13.49 -7.86 6.97
CA ASP A 14 -13.92 -6.55 6.41
C ASP A 14 -13.93 -5.44 7.48
N LYS A 15 -14.00 -5.82 8.75
CA LYS A 15 -13.99 -4.89 9.87
C LYS A 15 -12.58 -4.52 10.30
N LEU A 16 -11.50 -5.13 9.80
CA LEU A 16 -10.11 -4.93 10.25
C LEU A 16 -9.87 -5.27 11.74
N THR A 17 -10.61 -6.25 12.25
CA THR A 17 -10.60 -6.65 13.66
C THR A 17 -9.22 -7.15 14.08
N ARG A 18 -8.49 -7.88 13.22
CA ARG A 18 -7.19 -8.44 13.58
C ARG A 18 -6.06 -7.46 13.45
N SER A 19 -6.08 -6.60 12.43
CA SER A 19 -5.17 -5.46 12.37
C SER A 19 -5.27 -4.61 13.63
N ARG A 20 -6.50 -4.28 14.07
CA ARG A 20 -6.73 -3.57 15.34
C ARG A 20 -6.20 -4.34 16.54
N LEU A 21 -6.40 -5.66 16.59
CA LEU A 21 -5.89 -6.50 17.67
C LEU A 21 -4.36 -6.49 17.73
N TYR A 22 -3.65 -6.57 16.60
CA TYR A 22 -2.19 -6.52 16.57
C TYR A 22 -1.68 -5.15 17.00
N ILE A 23 -2.29 -4.06 16.52
CA ILE A 23 -1.95 -2.70 16.94
C ILE A 23 -2.15 -2.52 18.45
N TRP A 24 -3.29 -2.99 18.98
CA TRP A 24 -3.59 -2.94 20.39
C TRP A 24 -2.59 -3.76 21.20
N THR A 25 -2.31 -5.00 20.79
CA THR A 25 -1.36 -5.90 21.45
C THR A 25 0.04 -5.30 21.50
N ILE A 26 0.54 -4.76 20.38
CA ILE A 26 1.84 -4.08 20.33
C ILE A 26 1.86 -2.88 21.29
N SER A 27 0.79 -2.09 21.31
CA SER A 27 0.68 -0.92 22.20
C SER A 27 0.69 -1.32 23.68
N CYS A 28 -0.01 -2.39 24.03
CA CYS A 28 -0.01 -2.95 25.38
C CYS A 28 1.37 -3.48 25.77
N LEU A 29 2.00 -4.29 24.92
CA LEU A 29 3.33 -4.86 25.18
C LEU A 29 4.40 -3.76 25.33
N ASN A 30 4.38 -2.73 24.50
CA ASN A 30 5.29 -1.59 24.64
C ASN A 30 5.10 -0.85 25.98
N LYS A 31 3.85 -0.67 26.43
CA LYS A 31 3.58 -0.06 27.74
C LYS A 31 4.10 -0.92 28.89
N PHE A 32 3.96 -2.25 28.79
CA PHE A 32 4.52 -3.16 29.79
C PHE A 32 6.04 -3.10 29.83
N VAL A 33 6.71 -3.15 28.67
CA VAL A 33 8.18 -3.01 28.59
C VAL A 33 8.65 -1.69 29.20
N ALA A 34 7.97 -0.57 28.90
CA ALA A 34 8.30 0.72 29.50
C ALA A 34 8.08 0.74 31.03
N SER A 35 7.03 0.09 31.52
CA SER A 35 6.77 -0.04 32.96
C SER A 35 7.83 -0.91 33.66
N LEU A 36 8.31 -1.97 33.01
CA LEU A 36 9.37 -2.83 33.57
C LEU A 36 10.70 -2.08 33.62
N ASP A 37 11.04 -1.33 32.56
CA ASP A 37 12.23 -0.48 32.52
C ASP A 37 12.21 0.59 33.63
N ASP A 38 11.06 1.23 33.85
CA ASP A 38 10.92 2.19 34.97
C ASP A 38 11.07 1.51 36.33
N THR A 39 10.48 0.32 36.51
CA THR A 39 10.61 -0.46 37.76
C THR A 39 12.06 -0.83 38.05
N GLN A 40 12.82 -1.26 37.03
CA GLN A 40 14.24 -1.56 37.16
C GLN A 40 15.06 -0.31 37.54
N LYS A 41 14.76 0.85 36.93
CA LYS A 41 15.41 2.13 37.27
C LYS A 41 15.10 2.55 38.70
N GLN A 42 13.85 2.45 39.13
CA GLN A 42 13.45 2.77 40.51
C GLN A 42 14.17 1.88 41.52
N TRP A 43 14.27 0.58 41.25
CA TRP A 43 15.04 -0.35 42.09
C TRP A 43 16.52 0.04 42.16
N LYS A 44 17.13 0.37 41.03
CA LYS A 44 18.53 0.82 40.97
C LYS A 44 18.76 2.07 41.82
N PHE A 45 17.91 3.09 41.66
CA PHE A 45 18.03 4.32 42.46
C PHE A 45 17.78 4.09 43.94
N PHE A 46 16.83 3.22 44.30
CA PHE A 46 16.59 2.84 45.68
C PHE A 46 17.84 2.18 46.31
N ARG A 47 18.49 1.28 45.57
CA ARG A 47 19.72 0.62 46.01
C ARG A 47 20.85 1.61 46.23
N GLU A 48 21.13 2.45 45.24
CA GLU A 48 22.20 3.46 45.32
C GLU A 48 21.97 4.47 46.46
N ALA A 49 20.71 4.86 46.72
CA ALA A 49 20.38 5.89 47.70
C ALA A 49 20.19 5.38 49.14
N ARG A 50 19.93 4.09 49.35
CA ARG A 50 19.55 3.53 50.67
C ARG A 50 20.38 2.34 51.10
N ILE A 51 20.80 1.48 50.17
CA ILE A 51 21.51 0.24 50.50
C ILE A 51 23.02 0.46 50.46
N ASP A 52 23.53 1.04 49.36
CA ASP A 52 24.98 1.20 49.15
C ASP A 52 25.69 2.01 50.26
N PRO A 53 25.11 3.12 50.79
CA PRO A 53 25.75 3.86 51.89
C PRO A 53 25.87 3.07 53.18
N VAL A 54 24.87 2.24 53.50
CA VAL A 54 24.84 1.41 54.73
C VAL A 54 25.87 0.30 54.66
N TRP A 55 26.13 -0.24 53.46
CA TRP A 55 27.14 -1.28 53.24
C TRP A 55 28.57 -0.75 53.16
N CYS A 56 28.78 0.54 52.87
CA CYS A 56 30.12 1.15 52.80
C CYS A 56 30.61 1.68 54.16
N THR A 57 29.73 1.87 55.14
CA THR A 57 30.11 2.21 56.52
C THR A 57 30.40 0.94 57.32
N GLU A 58 31.66 0.74 57.70
CA GLU A 58 32.22 -0.43 58.41
C GLU A 58 31.63 -0.72 59.82
N GLU A 59 30.66 0.05 60.30
CA GLU A 59 30.07 -0.07 61.64
C GLU A 59 28.80 -0.92 61.64
N ALA A 60 28.89 -2.18 61.22
CA ALA A 60 27.82 -3.16 61.44
C ALA A 60 28.06 -3.91 62.76
N THR A 61 27.58 -3.35 63.87
CA THR A 61 27.72 -3.92 65.22
C THR A 61 26.90 -5.19 65.45
N ASP A 62 26.03 -5.56 64.50
CA ASP A 62 25.14 -6.72 64.59
C ASP A 62 25.24 -7.63 63.34
N TRP A 63 25.88 -8.79 63.52
CA TRP A 63 26.18 -9.75 62.47
C TRP A 63 24.94 -10.53 61.99
N GLU A 64 23.93 -10.74 62.85
CA GLU A 64 22.70 -11.45 62.49
C GLU A 64 21.83 -10.59 61.55
N MET A 65 21.78 -9.28 61.81
CA MET A 65 21.10 -8.31 60.95
C MET A 65 21.77 -8.22 59.57
N PHE A 66 23.09 -8.30 59.52
CA PHE A 66 23.86 -8.27 58.27
C PHE A 66 23.61 -9.52 57.40
N GLU A 67 23.55 -10.71 58.01
CA GLU A 67 23.25 -11.95 57.29
C GLU A 67 21.84 -11.96 56.69
N HIS A 68 20.84 -11.53 57.47
CA HIS A 68 19.46 -11.39 56.98
C HIS A 68 19.37 -10.38 55.83
N ALA A 69 20.08 -9.26 55.95
CA ALA A 69 20.06 -8.21 54.93
C ALA A 69 20.74 -8.68 53.62
N GLN A 70 21.82 -9.49 53.69
CA GLN A 70 22.41 -10.11 52.49
C GLN A 70 21.45 -11.07 51.78
N ILE A 71 20.68 -11.87 52.53
CA ILE A 71 19.68 -12.77 51.95
C ILE A 71 18.61 -11.98 51.18
N LEU A 72 18.11 -10.89 51.77
CA LEU A 72 17.13 -10.01 51.12
C LEU A 72 17.68 -9.34 49.86
N LEU A 73 18.93 -8.89 49.88
CA LEU A 73 19.58 -8.33 48.68
C LEU A 73 19.73 -9.37 47.57
N LYS A 74 20.10 -10.60 47.91
CA LYS A 74 20.21 -11.70 46.94
C LYS A 74 18.86 -12.04 46.32
N GLU A 75 17.78 -11.98 47.10
CA GLU A 75 16.42 -12.20 46.59
C GLU A 75 15.94 -11.03 45.71
N GLY A 76 16.30 -9.79 46.06
CA GLY A 76 16.04 -8.61 45.23
C GLY A 76 16.78 -8.66 43.90
N GLU A 77 18.04 -9.10 43.91
CA GLU A 77 18.85 -9.30 42.69
C GLU A 77 18.28 -10.42 41.81
N ARG A 78 17.83 -11.53 42.42
CA ARG A 78 17.13 -12.61 41.69
C ARG A 78 15.84 -12.10 41.05
N SER A 79 15.05 -11.31 41.78
CA SER A 79 13.81 -10.72 41.27
C SER A 79 14.08 -9.76 40.11
N ARG A 80 15.15 -8.95 40.20
CA ARG A 80 15.62 -8.08 39.12
C ARG A 80 15.97 -8.88 37.86
N GLN A 81 16.73 -9.96 38.02
CA GLN A 81 17.11 -10.84 36.90
C GLN A 81 15.88 -11.45 36.22
N GLY A 82 14.90 -11.93 37.00
CA GLY A 82 13.65 -12.44 36.44
C GLY A 82 12.85 -11.37 35.68
N LEU A 83 12.93 -10.11 36.11
CA LEU A 83 12.29 -9.00 35.43
C LEU A 83 12.96 -8.67 34.08
N GLU A 84 14.29 -8.79 34.00
CA GLU A 84 15.04 -8.67 32.73
C GLU A 84 14.68 -9.80 31.75
N ASP A 85 14.56 -11.03 32.23
CA ASP A 85 14.18 -12.17 31.40
C ASP A 85 12.78 -11.99 30.80
N ILE A 86 11.81 -11.54 31.61
CA ILE A 86 10.45 -11.23 31.15
C ILE A 86 10.46 -10.08 30.14
N GLN A 87 11.28 -9.04 30.36
CA GLN A 87 11.42 -7.93 29.44
C GLN A 87 11.97 -8.39 28.09
N ALA A 88 12.98 -9.26 28.10
CA ALA A 88 13.54 -9.86 26.88
C ALA A 88 12.49 -10.71 26.15
N GLU A 89 11.69 -11.49 26.88
CA GLU A 89 10.58 -12.27 26.29
C GLU A 89 9.55 -11.35 25.62
N PHE A 90 9.12 -10.27 26.29
CA PHE A 90 8.19 -9.31 25.69
C PHE A 90 8.77 -8.63 24.45
N GLY A 91 10.07 -8.28 24.46
CA GLY A 91 10.76 -7.77 23.27
C GLY A 91 10.67 -8.72 22.08
N ALA A 92 10.94 -10.01 22.32
CA ALA A 92 10.81 -11.04 21.28
C ALA A 92 9.36 -11.20 20.78
N LYS A 93 8.37 -11.16 21.68
CA LYS A 93 6.94 -11.22 21.30
C LYS A 93 6.52 -10.00 20.48
N ILE A 94 6.99 -8.80 20.82
CA ILE A 94 6.71 -7.58 20.05
C ILE A 94 7.22 -7.75 18.61
N GLY A 95 8.46 -8.20 18.42
CA GLY A 95 9.02 -8.43 17.08
C GLY A 95 8.24 -9.47 16.28
N MET A 96 7.78 -10.55 16.93
CA MET A 96 6.91 -11.55 16.30
C MET A 96 5.56 -10.95 15.85
N VAL A 97 4.89 -10.19 16.72
CA VAL A 97 3.60 -9.57 16.40
C VAL A 97 3.74 -8.50 15.32
N GLN A 98 4.85 -7.74 15.31
CA GLN A 98 5.17 -6.80 14.22
C GLN A 98 5.32 -7.52 12.89
N THR A 99 6.06 -8.63 12.86
CA THR A 99 6.23 -9.44 11.64
C THR A 99 4.90 -9.98 11.12
N LEU A 100 4.03 -10.47 12.02
CA LEU A 100 2.68 -10.94 11.67
C LEU A 100 1.79 -9.81 11.13
N ARG A 101 1.83 -8.63 11.76
CA ARG A 101 1.10 -7.43 11.31
C ARG A 101 1.54 -7.01 9.92
N ASP A 102 2.85 -6.97 9.67
CA ASP A 102 3.39 -6.54 8.39
C ASP A 102 3.07 -7.56 7.30
N GLY A 103 3.15 -8.86 7.61
CA GLY A 103 2.68 -9.94 6.73
C GLY A 103 1.19 -9.81 6.38
N LEU A 104 0.33 -9.55 7.37
CA LEU A 104 -1.10 -9.30 7.19
C LEU A 104 -1.35 -8.11 6.25
N PHE A 105 -0.69 -6.97 6.49
CA PHE A 105 -0.88 -5.78 5.66
C PHE A 105 -0.40 -5.96 4.22
N ASN A 106 0.75 -6.62 4.04
CA ASN A 106 1.25 -6.92 2.71
C ASN A 106 0.28 -7.86 1.95
N ALA A 107 -0.27 -8.86 2.63
CA ALA A 107 -1.25 -9.77 2.04
C ALA A 107 -2.58 -9.05 1.70
N SER A 108 -3.07 -8.21 2.60
CA SER A 108 -4.29 -7.40 2.37
C SER A 108 -4.12 -6.43 1.20
N ALA A 109 -2.98 -5.72 1.12
CA ALA A 109 -2.68 -4.82 0.01
C ALA A 109 -2.62 -5.57 -1.34
N LEU A 110 -2.05 -6.79 -1.34
CA LEU A 110 -2.03 -7.63 -2.55
C LEU A 110 -3.45 -8.05 -2.97
N ILE A 111 -4.31 -8.43 -2.03
CA ILE A 111 -5.71 -8.78 -2.33
C ILE A 111 -6.46 -7.58 -2.85
N GLU A 112 -6.32 -6.42 -2.21
CA GLU A 112 -6.94 -5.18 -2.64
C GLU A 112 -6.49 -4.80 -4.06
N SER A 113 -5.19 -4.91 -4.34
CA SER A 113 -4.65 -4.72 -5.69
C SER A 113 -5.28 -5.67 -6.70
N ARG A 114 -5.39 -6.97 -6.38
CA ARG A 114 -6.01 -7.96 -7.28
C ARG A 114 -7.50 -7.68 -7.50
N SER A 115 -8.22 -7.29 -6.45
CA SER A 115 -9.63 -6.91 -6.52
C SER A 115 -9.83 -5.68 -7.41
N SER A 116 -8.99 -4.65 -7.23
CA SER A 116 -8.98 -3.44 -8.05
C SER A 116 -8.67 -3.74 -9.53
N THR A 117 -7.69 -4.63 -9.81
CA THR A 117 -7.42 -5.08 -11.18
C THR A 117 -8.61 -5.79 -11.80
N ARG A 118 -9.25 -6.71 -11.07
CA ARG A 118 -10.45 -7.42 -11.55
C ARG A 118 -11.61 -6.46 -11.81
N LEU A 119 -11.81 -5.47 -10.93
CA LEU A 119 -12.81 -4.42 -11.13
C LEU A 119 -12.50 -3.60 -12.38
N GLY A 120 -11.24 -3.22 -12.59
CA GLY A 120 -10.80 -2.52 -13.80
C GLY A 120 -11.05 -3.34 -15.07
N GLN A 121 -10.77 -4.64 -15.06
CA GLN A 121 -11.07 -5.55 -16.16
C GLN A 121 -12.58 -5.66 -16.43
N ASN A 122 -13.40 -5.74 -15.39
CA ASN A 122 -14.86 -5.79 -15.52
C ASN A 122 -15.40 -4.50 -16.16
N VAL A 123 -14.91 -3.34 -15.73
CA VAL A 123 -15.27 -2.03 -16.33
C VAL A 123 -14.80 -1.94 -17.78
N GLN A 124 -13.59 -2.42 -18.07
CA GLN A 124 -13.05 -2.45 -19.44
C GLN A 124 -13.91 -3.33 -20.36
N LEU A 125 -14.29 -4.53 -19.91
CA LEU A 125 -15.15 -5.42 -20.69
C LEU A 125 -16.52 -4.79 -20.97
N LEU A 126 -17.15 -4.19 -19.96
CA LEU A 126 -18.42 -3.49 -20.12
C LEU A 126 -18.30 -2.32 -21.12
N THR A 127 -17.22 -1.54 -21.01
CA THR A 127 -16.95 -0.42 -21.91
C THR A 127 -16.78 -0.90 -23.35
N TYR A 128 -16.07 -2.02 -23.58
CA TYR A 128 -15.94 -2.61 -24.92
C TYR A 128 -17.28 -3.05 -25.50
N ILE A 129 -18.14 -3.69 -24.69
CA ILE A 129 -19.49 -4.07 -25.13
C ILE A 129 -20.31 -2.83 -25.48
N SER A 130 -20.28 -1.77 -24.65
CA SER A 130 -21.00 -0.52 -24.92
C SER A 130 -20.50 0.18 -26.18
N ILE A 131 -19.18 0.28 -26.38
CA ILE A 131 -18.57 0.87 -27.59
C ILE A 131 -18.95 0.07 -28.83
N PHE A 132 -19.02 -1.26 -28.74
CA PHE A 132 -19.45 -2.12 -29.83
C PHE A 132 -20.95 -1.97 -30.15
N TYR A 133 -21.78 -1.84 -29.12
CA TYR A 133 -23.23 -1.80 -29.26
C TYR A 133 -23.77 -0.45 -29.75
N LEU A 134 -23.09 0.65 -29.42
CA LEU A 134 -23.56 2.00 -29.76
C LEU A 134 -23.67 2.25 -31.29
N PRO A 135 -22.68 1.89 -32.13
CA PRO A 135 -22.80 1.96 -33.58
C PRO A 135 -23.85 0.99 -34.14
N LEU A 136 -23.97 -0.20 -33.54
CA LEU A 136 -24.98 -1.19 -33.91
C LEU A 136 -26.41 -0.67 -33.67
N GLY A 137 -26.65 -0.05 -32.51
CA GLY A 137 -27.93 0.59 -32.19
C GLY A 137 -28.28 1.69 -33.19
N PHE A 138 -27.29 2.50 -33.59
CA PHE A 138 -27.45 3.50 -34.64
C PHE A 138 -27.80 2.87 -36.00
N CYS A 139 -27.25 1.70 -36.33
CA CYS A 139 -27.58 1.01 -37.59
C CYS A 139 -29.01 0.45 -37.60
N VAL A 140 -29.57 0.10 -36.45
CA VAL A 140 -30.91 -0.47 -36.32
C VAL A 140 -32.00 0.61 -36.26
N ALA A 141 -31.75 1.73 -35.58
CA ALA A 141 -32.74 2.79 -35.35
C ALA A 141 -33.48 3.28 -36.62
N PRO A 142 -32.83 3.43 -37.79
CA PRO A 142 -33.49 3.90 -39.01
C PRO A 142 -34.50 2.91 -39.59
N TRP A 143 -34.33 1.61 -39.34
CA TRP A 143 -35.29 0.58 -39.77
C TRP A 143 -36.64 0.68 -39.04
N ALA A 144 -36.69 1.42 -37.93
CA ALA A 144 -37.93 1.70 -37.21
C ALA A 144 -38.73 2.87 -37.81
N VAL A 145 -38.17 3.63 -38.77
CA VAL A 145 -38.83 4.80 -39.37
C VAL A 145 -39.75 4.37 -40.53
N PRO A 146 -41.05 4.72 -40.52
CA PRO A 146 -41.96 4.41 -41.62
C PRO A 146 -41.55 5.14 -42.91
N ASN A 147 -41.81 4.53 -44.08
CA ASN A 147 -41.40 4.97 -45.44
C ASN A 147 -39.92 4.81 -45.84
N ILE A 148 -39.09 4.16 -45.04
CA ILE A 148 -37.70 3.86 -45.42
C ILE A 148 -37.55 2.79 -46.52
N ASN A 149 -38.63 2.03 -46.78
CA ASN A 149 -38.61 0.90 -47.71
C ASN A 149 -38.85 1.28 -49.19
N ASP A 150 -38.95 2.57 -49.52
CA ASP A 150 -39.04 3.03 -50.90
C ASP A 150 -37.73 2.79 -51.65
N ASN A 151 -37.81 2.28 -52.88
CA ASN A 151 -36.67 1.81 -53.65
C ASN A 151 -35.62 2.91 -53.94
N LYS A 152 -36.06 4.18 -54.05
CA LYS A 152 -35.17 5.32 -54.30
C LYS A 152 -34.33 5.70 -53.08
N THR A 153 -34.83 5.47 -51.88
CA THR A 153 -34.20 5.91 -50.62
C THR A 153 -33.46 4.76 -49.94
N ARG A 154 -33.91 3.52 -50.13
CA ARG A 154 -33.36 2.32 -49.48
C ARG A 154 -31.89 2.05 -49.82
N ILE A 155 -31.51 2.15 -51.10
CA ILE A 155 -30.13 1.86 -51.55
C ILE A 155 -29.11 2.83 -50.93
N PRO A 156 -29.23 4.17 -51.12
CA PRO A 156 -28.27 5.10 -50.53
C PRO A 156 -28.23 4.98 -49.00
N PHE A 157 -29.39 4.74 -48.37
CA PHE A 157 -29.49 4.57 -46.94
C PHE A 157 -28.73 3.34 -46.39
N ILE A 158 -28.87 2.18 -47.04
CA ILE A 158 -28.11 0.97 -46.67
C ILE A 158 -26.61 1.25 -46.85
N THR A 159 -26.21 1.87 -47.96
CA THR A 159 -24.79 2.16 -48.21
C THR A 159 -24.18 3.09 -47.17
N THR A 160 -24.87 4.17 -46.79
CA THR A 160 -24.36 5.11 -45.77
C THR A 160 -24.29 4.47 -44.40
N THR A 161 -25.29 3.66 -44.04
CA THR A 161 -25.34 2.98 -42.73
C THR A 161 -24.22 1.95 -42.61
N SER A 162 -24.00 1.12 -43.64
CA SER A 162 -22.90 0.15 -43.66
C SER A 162 -21.53 0.84 -43.68
N LEU A 163 -21.37 1.95 -44.40
CA LEU A 163 -20.12 2.70 -44.44
C LEU A 163 -19.77 3.31 -43.07
N VAL A 164 -20.73 3.97 -42.42
CA VAL A 164 -20.55 4.54 -41.07
C VAL A 164 -20.24 3.43 -40.06
N CYS A 165 -20.92 2.30 -40.15
CA CYS A 165 -20.68 1.12 -39.32
C CYS A 165 -19.24 0.60 -39.47
N LEU A 166 -18.80 0.38 -40.71
CA LEU A 166 -17.44 -0.08 -41.03
C LEU A 166 -16.36 0.90 -40.54
N ILE A 167 -16.54 2.19 -40.76
CA ILE A 167 -15.61 3.23 -40.30
C ILE A 167 -15.54 3.21 -38.77
N THR A 168 -16.70 3.18 -38.09
CA THR A 168 -16.74 3.23 -36.63
C THR A 168 -16.10 1.99 -36.01
N PHE A 169 -16.37 0.79 -36.55
CA PHE A 169 -15.70 -0.43 -36.09
C PHE A 169 -14.21 -0.44 -36.38
N THR A 170 -13.79 0.08 -37.53
CA THR A 170 -12.37 0.21 -37.86
C THR A 170 -11.66 1.12 -36.86
N VAL A 171 -12.26 2.26 -36.50
CA VAL A 171 -11.72 3.19 -35.50
C VAL A 171 -11.65 2.54 -34.12
N VAL A 172 -12.71 1.86 -33.69
CA VAL A 172 -12.76 1.17 -32.38
C VAL A 172 -11.71 0.07 -32.28
N PHE A 173 -11.59 -0.78 -33.30
CA PHE A 173 -10.61 -1.88 -33.29
C PHE A 173 -9.18 -1.36 -33.32
N ASN A 174 -8.95 -0.27 -34.05
CA ASN A 174 -7.65 0.37 -34.13
C ASN A 174 -7.40 1.41 -33.03
N LEU A 175 -8.30 1.58 -32.06
CA LEU A 175 -8.21 2.64 -31.05
C LEU A 175 -6.91 2.55 -30.25
N ASN A 176 -6.46 1.33 -29.92
CA ASN A 176 -5.18 1.11 -29.23
C ASN A 176 -3.99 1.52 -30.10
N ASN A 177 -4.04 1.20 -31.40
CA ASN A 177 -2.97 1.58 -32.33
C ASN A 177 -2.96 3.10 -32.58
N ILE A 178 -4.13 3.71 -32.73
CA ILE A 178 -4.30 5.16 -32.87
C ILE A 178 -3.82 5.88 -31.61
N ALA A 179 -4.22 5.42 -30.42
CA ALA A 179 -3.76 6.00 -29.15
C ALA A 179 -2.25 5.88 -28.99
N ASN A 180 -1.65 4.75 -29.37
CA ASN A 180 -0.20 4.58 -29.34
C ASN A 180 0.51 5.46 -30.38
N ALA A 181 -0.02 5.59 -31.59
CA ALA A 181 0.52 6.46 -32.63
C ALA A 181 0.43 7.95 -32.25
N LEU A 182 -0.72 8.37 -31.69
CA LEU A 182 -0.92 9.72 -31.16
C LEU A 182 0.02 9.98 -29.98
N GLY A 183 0.17 9.02 -29.08
CA GLY A 183 1.14 9.08 -27.98
C GLY A 183 2.56 9.28 -28.51
N LYS A 184 3.02 8.41 -29.42
CA LYS A 184 4.36 8.51 -30.02
C LYS A 184 4.59 9.85 -30.73
N THR A 185 3.56 10.35 -31.43
CA THR A 185 3.61 11.65 -32.10
C THR A 185 3.70 12.80 -31.10
N TYR A 186 2.89 12.74 -30.02
CA TYR A 186 2.91 13.70 -28.93
C TYR A 186 4.29 13.74 -28.25
N PHE A 187 4.84 12.58 -27.90
CA PHE A 187 6.17 12.48 -27.29
C PHE A 187 7.26 13.02 -28.21
N SER A 188 7.23 12.66 -29.51
CA SER A 188 8.20 13.16 -30.47
C SER A 188 8.13 14.67 -30.66
N ARG A 189 6.92 15.25 -30.71
CA ARG A 189 6.75 16.71 -30.77
C ARG A 189 7.19 17.40 -29.49
N ARG A 190 6.85 16.85 -28.33
CA ARG A 190 7.28 17.38 -27.03
C ARG A 190 8.80 17.39 -26.94
N GLN A 191 9.46 16.30 -27.33
CA GLN A 191 10.92 16.21 -27.25
C GLN A 191 11.58 17.27 -28.13
N ARG A 192 11.08 17.46 -29.37
CA ARG A 192 11.53 18.56 -30.23
C ARG A 192 11.33 19.93 -29.59
N LEU A 193 10.17 20.19 -28.97
CA LEU A 193 9.91 21.47 -28.30
C LEU A 193 10.83 21.69 -27.09
N VAL A 194 11.10 20.65 -26.29
CA VAL A 194 12.02 20.73 -25.15
C VAL A 194 13.46 20.93 -25.60
N ASP A 195 13.86 20.29 -26.71
CA ASP A 195 15.16 20.49 -27.33
C ASP A 195 15.29 21.92 -27.90
N GLU A 196 14.25 22.46 -28.55
CA GLU A 196 14.23 23.86 -29.01
C GLU A 196 14.31 24.86 -27.83
N MET A 197 13.68 24.56 -26.68
CA MET A 197 13.79 25.37 -25.46
C MET A 197 15.20 25.37 -24.82
N LYS A 198 16.08 24.43 -25.22
CA LYS A 198 17.48 24.41 -24.79
C LYS A 198 18.32 25.42 -25.55
N ASP A 199 18.00 25.66 -26.82
CA ASP A 199 18.81 26.49 -27.71
C ASP A 199 18.26 27.94 -27.81
N ASP A 200 17.14 28.23 -27.14
CA ASP A 200 16.54 29.58 -27.08
C ASP A 200 17.35 30.51 -26.14
N PRO A 201 17.70 31.73 -26.59
CA PRO A 201 18.45 32.70 -25.78
C PRO A 201 17.65 33.33 -24.61
N ASN A 202 16.33 33.12 -24.52
CA ASN A 202 15.50 33.68 -23.46
C ASN A 202 15.48 32.79 -22.19
N SER A 203 15.82 33.36 -21.03
CA SER A 203 15.90 32.62 -19.76
C SER A 203 14.57 32.03 -19.29
N GLU A 204 13.43 32.61 -19.68
CA GLU A 204 12.11 32.07 -19.32
C GLU A 204 11.86 30.67 -19.91
N TRP A 205 12.40 30.37 -21.10
CA TRP A 205 12.24 29.06 -21.72
C TRP A 205 13.09 27.99 -21.03
N HIS A 206 14.24 28.36 -20.47
CA HIS A 206 15.04 27.45 -19.65
C HIS A 206 14.35 27.08 -18.33
N GLU A 207 13.68 28.03 -17.67
CA GLU A 207 12.91 27.77 -16.44
C GLU A 207 11.71 26.85 -16.72
N ARG A 208 10.97 27.10 -17.81
CA ARG A 208 9.85 26.24 -18.23
C ARG A 208 10.30 24.82 -18.55
N ARG A 209 11.48 24.65 -19.13
CA ARG A 209 12.06 23.32 -19.37
C ARG A 209 12.31 22.55 -18.08
N GLN A 210 12.90 23.19 -17.07
CA GLN A 210 13.18 22.54 -15.78
C GLN A 210 11.89 21.99 -15.16
N TRP A 211 10.80 22.75 -15.23
CA TRP A 211 9.49 22.28 -14.79
C TRP A 211 8.98 21.06 -15.59
N PHE A 212 9.18 21.03 -16.92
CA PHE A 212 8.82 19.88 -17.75
C PHE A 212 9.70 18.64 -17.52
N GLU A 213 10.92 18.81 -17.01
CA GLU A 213 11.86 17.73 -16.65
C GLU A 213 11.63 17.21 -15.22
N GLU A 214 11.19 18.07 -14.30
CA GLU A 214 10.87 17.69 -12.91
C GLU A 214 9.63 16.78 -12.83
N PHE A 215 8.69 16.93 -13.76
CA PHE A 215 7.50 16.09 -13.88
C PHE A 215 7.49 15.32 -15.21
N PRO A 216 8.33 14.30 -15.40
CA PRO A 216 8.27 13.48 -16.59
C PRO A 216 6.91 12.76 -16.65
N PRO A 217 6.20 12.81 -17.79
CA PRO A 217 4.98 12.01 -17.96
C PRO A 217 5.34 10.53 -17.81
N ASN A 218 4.73 9.89 -16.81
CA ASN A 218 4.96 8.53 -16.34
C ASN A 218 5.12 7.50 -17.49
N SER A 219 6.35 7.33 -18.00
CA SER A 219 6.70 6.42 -19.11
C SER A 219 6.87 4.98 -18.65
N ASP A 220 7.08 4.77 -17.35
CA ASP A 220 7.63 3.52 -16.81
C ASP A 220 6.55 2.50 -16.43
N ARG A 221 5.28 2.81 -16.68
CA ARG A 221 4.17 1.85 -16.50
C ARG A 221 3.99 0.85 -17.65
N LYS A 222 4.91 0.81 -18.61
CA LYS A 222 4.81 -0.05 -19.82
C LYS A 222 5.86 -1.17 -19.94
N THR A 223 6.77 -1.35 -18.98
CA THR A 223 7.72 -2.47 -19.03
C THR A 223 7.45 -3.48 -17.92
N HIS A 224 7.30 -4.75 -18.36
CA HIS A 224 7.05 -5.99 -17.61
C HIS A 224 5.59 -6.34 -17.32
N SER A 225 4.85 -6.64 -18.40
CA SER A 225 3.97 -7.80 -18.41
C SER A 225 4.71 -8.92 -19.14
N GLU A 226 5.39 -9.79 -18.39
CA GLU A 226 5.63 -11.19 -18.79
C GLU A 226 4.65 -12.08 -18.01
#